data_AF-A0A0B7MJC6-F1
#
_entry.id   AF-A0A0B7MJC6-F1
#
_cell.length_a   1.000
_cell.length_b   1.000
_cell.length_c   1.000
_cell.angle_alpha   90.00
_cell.angle_beta   90.00
_cell.angle_gamma   90.00
#
_symmetry.space_group_name_H-M   'P 1'
#
loop_
_entity.id
_entity.type
_entity.pdbx_description
1 polymer ?
#
loop_
_entity_poly.entity_id
_entity_poly.type
_entity_poly.pdbx_seq_one_letter_code
_entity_poly.pdbx_strand_id
1 'polypeptide(L)' 'MIIGGQDSPGVFGGMGCERLKDCLRLAQMSVQRVGEDLMITAYRE' A
#
# COMPACT_ATOMS: atom_id res chain seq x y z
N MET A 1 4.32 -13.04 -12.53
CA MET A 1 2.87 -13.29 -12.43
C MET A 1 2.20 -11.97 -12.12
N ILE A 2 1.11 -11.62 -12.80
CA ILE A 2 0.33 -10.40 -12.51
C ILE A 2 -1.08 -10.87 -12.17
N ILE A 3 -1.57 -10.49 -10.99
CA ILE A 3 -2.93 -10.79 -10.54
C ILE A 3 -3.79 -9.54 -10.79
N GLY A 4 -4.98 -9.72 -11.36
CA GLY A 4 -5.93 -8.66 -11.62
C GLY A 4 -7.36 -9.20 -11.71
N GLY A 5 -8.31 -8.31 -11.98
CA GLY A 5 -9.74 -8.62 -12.03
C GLY A 5 -10.51 -7.74 -11.05
N GLN A 6 -11.72 -7.32 -11.45
CA GLN A 6 -12.58 -6.45 -10.66
C GLN A 6 -12.90 -7.05 -9.28
N ASP A 7 -13.01 -8.38 -9.21
CA ASP A 7 -13.35 -9.13 -8.00
C ASP A 7 -12.12 -9.65 -7.25
N SER A 8 -10.90 -9.31 -7.68
CA SER A 8 -9.68 -9.67 -6.96
C SER A 8 -9.59 -8.86 -5.66
N PRO A 9 -9.26 -9.47 -4.52
CA PRO A 9 -9.06 -8.73 -3.27
C PRO A 9 -7.89 -7.74 -3.42
N GLY A 10 -8.09 -6.50 -2.96
CA GLY A 10 -7.04 -5.49 -2.86
C GLY A 10 -6.23 -5.59 -1.57
N VAL A 11 -5.14 -4.83 -1.49
CA VAL A 11 -4.27 -4.77 -0.29
C VAL A 11 -4.99 -4.16 0.92
N PHE A 12 -5.90 -3.23 0.68
CA PHE A 12 -6.72 -2.58 1.69
C PHE A 12 -8.19 -2.87 1.42
N GLY A 13 -8.96 -3.10 2.49
CA GLY A 13 -10.43 -3.21 2.46
C GLY A 13 -11.10 -2.14 3.34
N GLY A 14 -12.44 -2.11 3.33
CA GLY A 14 -13.24 -1.15 4.11
C GLY A 14 -13.61 0.12 3.34
N MET A 15 -14.18 1.11 4.03
CA MET A 15 -14.70 2.34 3.40
C MET A 15 -13.62 3.28 2.86
N GLY A 16 -12.39 3.21 3.40
CA GLY A 16 -11.30 4.09 2.99
C GLY A 16 -11.56 5.58 3.23
N CYS A 17 -10.82 6.43 2.51
CA CYS A 17 -10.99 7.87 2.49
C CYS A 17 -11.46 8.31 1.11
N GLU A 18 -12.52 9.11 1.03
CA GLU A 18 -13.05 9.60 -0.25
C GLU A 18 -12.11 10.61 -0.94
N ARG A 19 -11.38 11.40 -0.16
CA ARG A 19 -10.47 12.44 -0.67
C ARG A 19 -9.04 12.19 -0.19
N LEU A 20 -8.08 12.38 -1.10
CA LEU A 20 -6.65 12.18 -0.81
C LEU A 20 -6.13 13.03 0.36
N LYS A 21 -6.70 14.22 0.57
CA LYS A 21 -6.32 15.10 1.69
C LYS A 21 -6.71 14.53 3.07
N ASP A 22 -7.64 13.59 3.11
CA ASP A 22 -8.13 12.96 4.34
C ASP A 22 -7.35 11.67 4.65
N CYS A 23 -6.47 11.21 3.74
CA CYS A 23 -5.62 10.05 3.95
C CYS A 23 -4.51 10.32 4.96
N LEU A 24 -4.07 9.28 5.68
CA LEU A 24 -2.88 9.34 6.51
C LEU A 24 -1.65 9.66 5.66
N ARG A 25 -0.87 10.65 6.12
CA ARG A 25 0.47 10.91 5.58
C ARG A 25 1.46 9.95 6.20
N LEU A 26 2.20 9.27 5.34
CA LEU A 26 3.28 8.39 5.73
C LEU A 26 4.63 9.05 5.38
N ALA A 27 5.62 8.85 6.25
CA ALA A 27 6.99 9.31 6.15
C ALA A 27 7.97 8.18 6.54
N GLN A 28 9.27 8.52 6.51
CA GLN A 28 10.36 7.60 6.88
C GLN A 28 10.28 6.25 6.14
N MET A 29 10.13 6.33 4.82
CA MET A 29 9.98 5.16 3.96
C MET A 29 11.31 4.45 3.75
N SER A 30 11.32 3.13 3.87
CA SER A 30 12.42 2.26 3.46
C SER A 30 11.94 1.27 2.39
N VAL A 31 12.84 0.95 1.46
CA VAL A 31 12.60 -0.03 0.40
C VAL A 31 13.76 -1.01 0.40
N GLN A 32 13.45 -2.29 0.49
CA GLN A 32 14.43 -3.37 0.54
C GLN A 32 14.02 -4.49 -0.43
N ARG A 33 15.00 -5.16 -1.03
CA ARG A 33 14.75 -6.41 -1.76
C ARG A 33 14.79 -7.58 -0.78
N VAL A 34 13.82 -8.49 -0.89
CA VAL A 34 13.75 -9.73 -0.11
C VAL A 34 13.59 -10.89 -1.09
N GLY A 35 14.70 -11.52 -1.45
CA GLY A 35 14.73 -12.44 -2.60
C GLY A 35 14.37 -11.71 -3.90
N GLU A 36 13.34 -12.20 -4.59
CA GLU A 36 12.81 -11.60 -5.82
C GLU A 36 11.75 -10.51 -5.57
N ASP A 37 11.34 -10.32 -4.30
CA ASP A 37 10.27 -9.41 -3.91
C ASP A 37 10.80 -8.06 -3.39
N LEU A 38 9.90 -7.07 -3.31
CA LEU A 38 10.16 -5.78 -2.67
C LEU A 38 9.40 -5.68 -1.35
N MET A 39 10.12 -5.32 -0.29
CA MET A 39 9.55 -4.93 0.99
C MET A 39 9.60 -3.41 1.13
N ILE A 40 8.44 -2.81 1.39
CA ILE A 40 8.27 -1.37 1.59
C ILE A 40 7.73 -1.16 3.00
N THR A 41 8.43 -0.35 3.80
CA THR A 41 7.99 0.04 5.16
C THR A 41 7.88 1.55 5.25
N ALA A 42 6.83 2.06 5.91
CA ALA A 42 6.65 3.48 6.18
C ALA A 42 5.88 3.68 7.49
N TYR A 43 6.05 4.85 8.11
CA TYR A 43 5.42 5.22 9.38
C TYR A 43 4.58 6.48 9.20
N ARG A 44 3.65 6.78 10.10
CA ARG A 44 2.88 8.02 10.05
C ARG A 44 3.82 9.22 10.33
N GLU A 45 3.57 10.35 9.66
CA GLU A 45 4.12 11.66 10.07
C GLU A 45 3.74 12.04 11.51
#